data_AF-A0A327H7F3-F1
#
_entry.id   AF-A0A327H7F3-F1
#
_cell.length_a   1.000
_cell.length_b   1.000
_cell.length_c   1.000
_cell.angle_alpha   90.00
_cell.angle_beta   90.00
_cell.angle_gamma   90.00
#
_symmetry.space_group_name_H-M   'P 1'
#
loop_
_entity.id
_entity.type
_entity.pdbx_description
1 polymer ?
#
loop_
_entity_poly.entity_id
_entity_poly.type
_entity_poly.pdbx_seq_one_letter_code
_entity_poly.pdbx_strand_id
1 'polypeptide(L)'
;MSEDEPVPYEVESRVSPPPAYCPHCDSLLPDDLGILECVTCSAQVKVEHFPTREAWKKEKVTCPSCRHVLVAGVDTRPADIRCSKCKHEFTLTKKIIKVEIECPACDRGLRITQRPGERKLRCPACMEIFKISF
;
A
#
# COMPACT_ATOMS: atom_id res chain seq x y z
N MET A 1 15.05 27.07 16.24
CA MET A 1 13.87 27.31 15.37
C MET A 1 13.14 25.99 15.32
N SER A 2 11.88 26.01 15.73
CA SER A 2 11.16 24.86 16.29
C SER A 2 10.70 23.88 15.20
N GLU A 3 11.19 22.64 15.24
CA GLU A 3 10.72 21.52 14.42
C GLU A 3 9.93 20.56 15.32
N ASP A 4 8.77 21.02 15.78
CA ASP A 4 7.73 20.17 16.35
C ASP A 4 6.53 20.22 15.39
N GLU A 5 6.78 19.86 14.12
CA GLU A 5 5.68 19.46 13.25
C GLU A 5 5.09 18.18 13.86
N PRO A 6 3.79 18.17 14.24
CA PRO A 6 3.18 16.99 14.80
C PRO A 6 3.21 15.92 13.71
N VAL A 7 4.03 14.88 13.91
CA VAL A 7 4.08 13.73 13.02
C VAL A 7 2.64 13.23 12.87
N PRO A 8 2.04 13.30 11.66
CA PRO A 8 0.69 12.80 11.48
C PRO A 8 0.71 11.33 11.87
N TYR A 9 -0.14 10.95 12.82
CA TYR A 9 -0.20 9.56 13.22
C TYR A 9 -0.77 8.76 12.05
N GLU A 10 0.09 7.99 11.40
CA GLU A 10 -0.30 7.09 10.32
C GLU A 10 -0.48 5.67 10.86
N VAL A 11 -1.58 5.03 10.48
CA VAL A 11 -1.84 3.63 10.77
C VAL A 11 -1.97 2.89 9.46
N GLU A 12 -1.20 1.81 9.28
CA GLU A 12 -1.28 0.98 8.07
C GLU A 12 -2.51 0.06 8.12
N SER A 13 -3.30 0.03 7.04
CA SER A 13 -4.38 -0.94 6.87
C SER A 13 -3.84 -2.38 6.79
N ARG A 14 -4.60 -3.33 7.34
CA ARG A 14 -4.32 -4.76 7.27
C ARG A 14 -4.90 -5.43 6.04
N VAL A 15 -5.85 -4.76 5.39
CA VAL A 15 -6.60 -5.24 4.24
C VAL A 15 -6.01 -4.64 2.96
N SER A 16 -5.43 -5.48 2.11
CA SER A 16 -4.98 -5.10 0.77
C SER A 16 -6.02 -5.53 -0.28
N PRO A 17 -6.21 -4.74 -1.36
CA PRO A 17 -6.87 -5.25 -2.56
C PRO A 17 -6.02 -6.38 -3.18
N PRO A 18 -6.66 -7.29 -3.95
CA PRO A 18 -5.91 -8.23 -4.78
C PRO A 18 -5.12 -7.47 -5.86
N PRO A 19 -3.98 -8.01 -6.34
CA PRO A 19 -3.22 -7.40 -7.42
C PRO A 19 -4.06 -7.34 -8.70
N ALA A 20 -4.06 -6.19 -9.35
CA ALA A 20 -4.74 -5.96 -10.62
C ALA A 20 -3.71 -5.67 -11.72
N TYR A 21 -4.04 -6.04 -12.95
CA TYR A 21 -3.16 -5.87 -14.12
C TYR A 21 -3.84 -4.98 -15.16
N CYS A 22 -3.04 -4.19 -15.89
CA CYS A 22 -3.55 -3.32 -16.93
C CYS A 22 -3.97 -4.14 -18.16
N PRO A 23 -5.23 -4.04 -18.65
CA PRO A 23 -5.69 -4.81 -19.82
C PRO A 23 -5.02 -4.39 -21.14
N HIS A 24 -4.25 -3.29 -21.15
CA HIS A 24 -3.57 -2.79 -22.35
C HIS A 24 -2.11 -3.25 -22.43
N CYS A 25 -1.42 -3.45 -21.31
CA CYS A 25 0.01 -3.73 -21.30
C CYS A 25 0.44 -4.81 -20.29
N ASP A 26 -0.53 -5.45 -19.63
CA ASP A 26 -0.35 -6.50 -18.63
C ASP A 26 0.56 -6.14 -17.44
N SER A 27 0.94 -4.88 -17.28
CA SER A 27 1.71 -4.43 -16.12
C SER A 27 0.84 -4.34 -14.86
N LEU A 28 1.43 -4.57 -13.70
CA LEU A 28 0.76 -4.38 -12.41
C LEU A 28 0.23 -2.95 -12.26
N LEU A 29 -1.00 -2.83 -11.78
CA LEU A 29 -1.63 -1.56 -11.43
C LEU A 29 -1.37 -1.20 -9.97
N PRO A 30 -1.50 0.08 -9.58
CA PRO A 30 -1.42 0.49 -8.19
C PRO A 30 -2.39 -0.29 -7.28
N ASP A 31 -1.98 -0.55 -6.03
CA ASP A 31 -2.76 -1.31 -5.04
C ASP A 31 -3.93 -0.49 -4.46
N ASP A 32 -4.85 -0.06 -5.31
CA ASP A 32 -6.02 0.73 -4.94
C ASP A 32 -7.27 0.30 -5.73
N LEU A 33 -8.44 0.84 -5.36
CA LEU A 33 -9.71 0.59 -6.04
C LEU A 33 -10.28 1.91 -6.57
N GLY A 34 -11.00 1.84 -7.68
CA GLY A 34 -11.55 3.01 -8.37
C GLY A 34 -10.93 3.18 -9.74
N ILE A 35 -10.72 4.44 -10.15
CA ILE A 35 -10.08 4.75 -11.43
C ILE A 35 -8.58 4.85 -11.17
N LEU A 36 -7.82 3.88 -11.67
CA LEU A 36 -6.37 3.82 -11.54
C LEU A 36 -5.74 4.25 -12.85
N GLU A 37 -4.65 5.01 -12.76
CA GLU A 37 -3.79 5.30 -13.90
C GLU A 37 -2.65 4.29 -13.94
N CYS A 38 -2.47 3.63 -15.07
CA CYS A 38 -1.35 2.72 -15.28
C CYS A 38 -0.04 3.50 -15.38
N VAL A 39 0.92 3.25 -14.50
CA VAL A 39 2.22 3.95 -14.51
C VAL A 39 3.02 3.70 -15.79
N THR A 40 2.84 2.55 -16.44
CA THR A 40 3.58 2.16 -17.65
C THR A 40 3.01 2.75 -18.95
N CYS A 41 1.68 2.71 -19.14
CA CYS A 41 1.04 3.12 -20.40
C CYS A 41 0.07 4.31 -20.26
N SER A 42 -0.09 4.88 -19.05
CA SER A 42 -1.02 5.97 -18.73
C SER A 42 -2.50 5.69 -19.05
N ALA A 43 -2.86 4.43 -19.32
CA ALA A 43 -4.26 4.05 -19.48
C ALA A 43 -5.02 4.18 -18.15
N GLN A 44 -6.23 4.73 -18.21
CA GLN A 44 -7.15 4.76 -17.07
C GLN A 44 -7.94 3.45 -17.01
N VAL A 45 -7.78 2.72 -15.92
CA VAL A 45 -8.42 1.41 -15.71
C VAL A 45 -9.31 1.50 -14.49
N LYS A 46 -10.58 1.15 -14.65
CA LYS A 46 -11.53 1.07 -13.53
C LYS A 46 -11.43 -0.29 -12.86
N VAL A 47 -10.93 -0.32 -11.62
CA VAL A 47 -10.78 -1.53 -10.79
C VAL A 47 -11.79 -1.49 -9.65
N GLU A 48 -12.74 -2.41 -9.63
CA GLU A 48 -13.72 -2.56 -8.56
C GLU A 48 -13.65 -3.96 -7.94
N HIS A 49 -13.62 -4.01 -6.61
CA HIS A 49 -13.67 -5.27 -5.87
C HIS A 49 -14.50 -5.09 -4.59
N PHE A 50 -15.78 -5.50 -4.67
CA PHE A 50 -16.74 -5.34 -3.58
C PHE A 50 -16.28 -5.95 -2.24
N PRO A 51 -15.73 -7.19 -2.20
CA PRO A 51 -15.29 -7.78 -0.93
C PRO A 51 -14.22 -6.97 -0.21
N THR A 52 -13.29 -6.34 -0.94
CA THR A 52 -12.26 -5.49 -0.33
C THR A 52 -12.87 -4.20 0.25
N ARG A 53 -13.82 -3.58 -0.46
CA ARG A 53 -14.53 -2.40 0.06
C ARG A 53 -15.29 -2.72 1.34
N GLU A 54 -15.97 -3.87 1.40
CA GLU A 54 -16.67 -4.32 2.60
C GLU A 54 -15.70 -4.62 3.75
N ALA A 55 -14.57 -5.27 3.44
CA ALA A 55 -13.51 -5.53 4.42
C ALA A 55 -12.89 -4.23 4.96
N TRP A 56 -12.71 -3.20 4.13
CA TRP A 56 -12.27 -1.87 4.55
C TRP A 56 -13.26 -1.17 5.49
N LYS A 57 -14.57 -1.25 5.21
CA LYS A 57 -15.60 -0.69 6.11
C LYS A 57 -15.60 -1.38 7.47
N LYS A 58 -15.45 -2.70 7.49
CA LYS A 58 -15.48 -3.53 8.71
C LYS A 58 -14.11 -3.65 9.41
N GLU A 59 -13.07 -3.01 8.85
CA GLU A 59 -11.72 -3.11 9.38
C GLU A 59 -11.64 -2.55 10.81
N LYS A 60 -11.11 -3.36 11.73
CA LYS A 60 -10.83 -2.94 13.10
C LYS A 60 -9.46 -2.28 13.17
N VAL A 61 -9.45 -1.03 13.60
CA VAL A 61 -8.25 -0.18 13.67
C VAL A 61 -8.04 0.25 15.11
N THR A 62 -6.78 0.25 15.54
CA THR A 62 -6.40 0.67 16.88
C THR A 62 -5.98 2.13 16.86
N CYS A 63 -6.60 2.97 17.70
CA CYS A 63 -6.21 4.36 17.85
C CYS A 63 -4.76 4.44 18.39
N PRO A 64 -3.85 5.19 17.74
CA PRO A 64 -2.45 5.28 18.15
C PRO A 64 -2.27 5.98 19.50
N SER A 65 -3.16 6.92 19.85
CA SER A 65 -3.10 7.68 21.11
C SER A 65 -3.63 6.89 22.32
N CYS A 66 -4.87 6.40 22.27
CA CYS A 66 -5.54 5.78 23.43
C CYS A 66 -5.64 4.24 23.36
N ARG A 67 -5.13 3.62 22.30
CA ARG A 67 -5.19 2.17 22.02
C ARG A 67 -6.60 1.57 21.98
N HIS A 68 -7.64 2.41 21.90
CA HIS A 68 -9.01 1.96 21.73
C HIS A 68 -9.20 1.38 20.32
N VAL A 69 -9.88 0.24 20.22
CA VAL A 69 -10.20 -0.40 18.94
C VAL A 69 -11.51 0.19 18.43
N LEU A 70 -11.47 0.75 17.23
CA LEU A 70 -12.64 1.25 16.51
C LEU A 70 -12.78 0.55 15.15
N VAL A 71 -13.93 0.71 14.51
CA VAL A 71 -14.17 0.24 13.15
C VAL A 71 -13.96 1.41 12.19
N ALA A 72 -13.22 1.19 11.11
CA ALA A 72 -12.87 2.25 10.16
C ALA A 72 -14.10 2.90 9.50
N GLY A 73 -15.12 2.11 9.14
CA GLY A 73 -16.40 2.59 8.60
C GLY A 73 -16.33 3.16 7.17
N VAL A 74 -15.13 3.29 6.60
CA VAL A 74 -14.86 3.90 5.29
C VAL A 74 -14.31 2.86 4.29
N ASP A 75 -14.71 2.97 3.02
CA ASP A 75 -14.34 2.07 1.92
C ASP A 75 -13.32 2.65 0.95
N THR A 76 -12.58 3.67 1.37
CA THR A 76 -11.49 4.27 0.62
C THR A 76 -10.23 4.30 1.46
N ARG A 77 -9.07 4.29 0.81
CA ARG A 77 -7.75 4.44 1.43
C ARG A 77 -6.89 5.35 0.54
N PRO A 78 -6.09 6.27 1.07
CA PRO A 78 -6.01 6.66 2.49
C PRO A 78 -7.30 7.32 2.97
N ALA A 79 -7.55 7.27 4.28
CA ALA A 79 -8.72 7.91 4.89
C ALA A 79 -8.39 8.44 6.28
N ASP A 80 -8.87 9.64 6.59
CA ASP A 80 -8.71 10.24 7.92
C ASP A 80 -9.81 9.78 8.85
N ILE A 81 -9.41 9.28 10.02
CA ILE A 81 -10.31 8.67 11.00
C ILE A 81 -10.17 9.39 12.33
N ARG A 82 -11.32 9.70 12.92
CA ARG A 82 -11.38 10.29 14.26
C ARG A 82 -11.78 9.23 15.30
N CYS A 83 -10.96 9.08 16.33
CA CYS A 83 -11.27 8.15 17.42
C CYS A 83 -12.48 8.62 18.23
N SER A 84 -13.47 7.74 18.42
CA SER A 84 -14.67 8.03 19.23
C SER A 84 -14.37 8.31 20.71
N LYS A 85 -13.30 7.71 21.27
CA LYS A 85 -12.97 7.80 22.70
C LYS A 85 -12.14 9.03 23.05
N CYS A 86 -11.01 9.24 22.36
CA CYS A 86 -10.07 10.33 22.66
C CYS A 86 -10.15 11.51 21.68
N LYS A 87 -11.02 11.43 20.66
CA LYS A 87 -11.19 12.45 19.60
C LYS A 87 -9.95 12.74 18.76
N HIS A 88 -8.88 11.97 18.93
CA HIS A 88 -7.65 12.05 18.16
C HIS A 88 -7.90 11.65 16.69
N GLU A 89 -7.33 12.42 15.77
CA GLU A 89 -7.41 12.23 14.33
C GLU A 89 -6.11 11.61 13.82
N PHE A 90 -6.23 10.60 12.95
CA PHE A 90 -5.11 9.87 12.40
C PHE A 90 -5.46 9.36 11.00
N THR A 91 -4.46 9.18 10.15
CA THR A 91 -4.65 8.76 8.76
C THR A 91 -4.45 7.25 8.63
N LEU A 92 -5.46 6.56 8.11
CA LEU A 92 -5.38 5.14 7.78
C LEU A 92 -4.87 4.98 6.34
N THR A 93 -3.62 4.56 6.21
CA THR A 93 -2.94 4.41 4.92
C THR A 93 -3.17 3.01 4.33
N LYS A 94 -2.87 2.88 3.03
CA LYS A 94 -2.96 1.60 2.32
C LYS A 94 -1.92 0.61 2.85
N LYS A 95 -2.24 -0.68 2.79
CA LYS A 95 -1.29 -1.74 3.13
C LYS A 95 -0.11 -1.75 2.14
N ILE A 96 1.11 -1.77 2.64
CA ILE A 96 2.32 -1.87 1.82
C ILE A 96 2.63 -3.35 1.59
N ILE A 97 2.38 -3.84 0.38
CA ILE A 97 2.65 -5.23 0.01
C ILE A 97 4.16 -5.40 -0.16
N LYS A 98 4.75 -6.33 0.62
CA LYS A 98 6.15 -6.73 0.49
C LYS A 98 6.21 -8.13 -0.09
N VAL A 99 6.97 -8.29 -1.16
CA VAL A 99 7.21 -9.55 -1.88
C VAL A 99 8.65 -9.99 -1.71
N GLU A 100 8.88 -11.28 -1.86
CA GLU A 100 10.21 -11.89 -1.85
C GLU A 100 10.59 -12.24 -3.28
N ILE A 101 11.78 -11.81 -3.69
CA ILE A 101 12.36 -12.11 -5.00
C ILE A 101 13.76 -12.68 -4.81
N GLU A 102 14.25 -13.44 -5.77
CA GLU A 102 15.61 -13.98 -5.74
C GLU A 102 16.54 -13.10 -6.56
N CYS A 103 17.77 -12.91 -6.08
CA CYS A 103 18.79 -12.25 -6.88
C CYS A 103 19.28 -13.19 -7.99
N PRO A 104 19.24 -12.79 -9.28
CA PRO A 104 19.60 -13.68 -10.38
C PRO A 104 21.09 -14.08 -10.43
N ALA A 105 21.94 -13.46 -9.62
CA ALA A 105 23.38 -13.73 -9.59
C ALA A 105 23.83 -14.57 -8.39
N CYS A 106 23.06 -14.62 -7.30
CA CYS A 106 23.47 -15.31 -6.08
C CYS A 106 22.33 -16.06 -5.37
N ASP A 107 21.16 -16.15 -6.00
CA ASP A 107 19.95 -16.84 -5.57
C ASP A 107 19.45 -16.44 -4.18
N ARG A 108 19.91 -15.30 -3.67
CA ARG A 108 19.55 -14.84 -2.32
C ARG A 108 18.19 -14.15 -2.35
N GLY A 109 17.32 -14.56 -1.43
CA GLY A 109 16.02 -13.93 -1.20
C GLY A 109 16.15 -12.47 -0.74
N LEU A 110 15.45 -11.58 -1.42
CA LEU A 110 15.36 -10.15 -1.16
C LEU A 110 13.91 -9.77 -0.93
N ARG A 111 13.64 -9.14 0.20
CA ARG A 111 12.30 -8.65 0.55
C ARG A 111 12.15 -7.19 0.15
N ILE A 112 11.26 -6.93 -0.81
CA ILE A 112 11.07 -5.63 -1.45
C ILE A 112 9.60 -5.23 -1.45
N THR A 113 9.31 -3.93 -1.58
CA THR A 113 7.94 -3.44 -1.75
C THR A 113 7.45 -3.66 -3.17
N GLN A 114 6.27 -4.25 -3.37
CA GLN A 114 5.68 -4.36 -4.69
C GLN A 114 5.27 -2.96 -5.17
N ARG A 115 5.68 -2.57 -6.38
CA ARG A 115 5.33 -1.28 -6.98
C ARG A 115 5.20 -1.46 -8.49
N PRO A 116 4.18 -0.87 -9.14
CA PRO A 116 4.05 -0.84 -10.58
C PRO A 116 5.30 -0.31 -11.29
N GLY A 117 5.62 -0.90 -12.44
CA GLY A 117 6.65 -0.42 -13.35
C GLY A 117 8.03 -1.02 -13.13
N GLU A 118 9.02 -0.52 -13.88
CA GLU A 118 10.39 -1.00 -13.85
C GLU A 118 11.25 -0.25 -12.84
N ARG A 119 12.05 -0.99 -12.06
CA ARG A 119 13.10 -0.38 -11.23
C ARG A 119 14.36 -1.22 -11.20
N LYS A 120 15.49 -0.53 -11.03
CA LYS A 120 16.79 -1.14 -10.80
C LYS A 120 16.97 -1.38 -9.31
N LEU A 121 17.28 -2.62 -8.94
CA LEU A 121 17.66 -3.00 -7.58
C LEU A 121 19.13 -3.38 -7.53
N ARG A 122 19.77 -3.12 -6.40
CA ARG A 122 21.12 -3.59 -6.10
C ARG A 122 21.04 -4.68 -5.05
N CYS A 123 21.62 -5.84 -5.33
CA CYS A 123 21.72 -6.90 -4.33
C CYS A 123 22.74 -6.51 -3.25
N PRO A 124 22.38 -6.50 -1.95
CA PRO A 124 23.33 -6.19 -0.89
C PRO A 124 24.41 -7.26 -0.68
N ALA A 125 24.21 -8.49 -1.19
CA ALA A 125 25.15 -9.59 -1.01
C ALA A 125 26.22 -9.65 -2.10
N CYS A 126 25.83 -9.59 -3.37
CA CYS A 126 26.77 -9.68 -4.51
C CYS A 126 27.01 -8.33 -5.20
N MET A 127 26.33 -7.25 -4.77
CA MET A 127 26.39 -5.91 -5.36
C MET A 127 25.90 -5.80 -6.82
N GLU A 128 25.40 -6.89 -7.39
CA GLU A 128 24.85 -6.92 -8.75
C GLU A 128 23.63 -6.01 -8.87
N ILE A 129 23.53 -5.29 -9.99
CA ILE A 129 22.41 -4.41 -10.31
C ILE A 129 21.54 -5.08 -11.36
N PHE A 130 20.31 -5.39 -11.00
CA PHE A 130 19.36 -6.05 -11.89
C PHE A 130 18.04 -5.27 -11.95
N LYS A 131 17.30 -5.46 -13.03
CA LYS A 131 15.99 -4.84 -13.24
C LYS A 131 14.90 -5.80 -12.79
N ILE A 132 13.87 -5.24 -12.18
CA ILE A 132 12.62 -5.93 -11.93
C ILE A 132 11.45 -5.11 -12.46
N SER A 133 10.43 -5.83 -12.92
CA SER A 133 9.16 -5.29 -13.39
C SER A 133 8.04 -6.00 -12.66
N PHE A 134 7.06 -5.25 -12.19
CA PHE A 134 5.76 -5.78 -11.80
C PHE A 134 4.69 -5.21 -12.73
#